data_AF-A0A1X3D2T8-F1
#
_entry.id   AF-A0A1X3D2T8-F1
#
_cell.length_a   1.000
_cell.length_b   1.000
_cell.length_c   1.000
_cell.angle_alpha   90.00
_cell.angle_beta   90.00
_cell.angle_gamma   90.00
#
_symmetry.space_group_name_H-M   'P 1'
#
loop_
_entity.id
_entity.type
_entity.pdbx_description
1 polymer ?
#
loop_
_entity_poly.entity_id
_entity_poly.type
_entity_poly.pdbx_seq_one_letter_code
_entity_poly.pdbx_strand_id
1 'polypeptide(L)'
;MDIYDFLIVKKRGGAYRKEQVTNSSLYNHPLNPNKQVRGNSRIWGDVSAENQKIVIDKIISLGSRFHLSYKDIAYALLLCYAESGFNPDAAAGTTSASGLAQYTRDTMKSFSARAKKYLSQNLTMTPQNVFEVDIGVYGVIAAYLFNKDLAMQWIEPNNSPKFWQTIYMLHHDGPGYYTDDRGKERAIKGKWRADAIKTYNTKILPKLSKLEALLTNSTSAVKVQLEDSNGQPVQNKEYVVAAPANTSKAPTPAKLSTDRKVKKSYNIIHGKTDAHGFTKELVSAIGCELIVLLCSNKPKKLGKAVSEEEYKKHTVKKGDTLSKIARNNGTTVAELAKDNQIKNPDKITTGQKLIIKRKYLRHKPSGSAVKEILEQAGLGSYSKDSIIYAQNHVVKPNGSTSASARHKKENTVTLRTPTPASEVNSKTKIVDKIEKHTTNKNGNNFEIYNAAKKNKAIRAADIANKRARSKSSGYCARYVATALLQAGYKFTRQQSAYMYASKGILNQIGFREMPSGTEFKKGDVMVWPAHGGKGGGGKHGHIQIFDGQIWISDFKQKSHIPGRYYRNSIPTLWRDDD
;
A
#
# COMPACT_ATOMS: atom_id res chain seq x y z
N MET A 1 -21.80 -1.82 -5.96
CA MET A 1 -21.21 -2.94 -6.72
C MET A 1 -19.71 -2.81 -6.62
N ASP A 2 -19.05 -3.79 -6.01
CA ASP A 2 -17.59 -3.81 -5.90
C ASP A 2 -16.93 -4.54 -7.10
N ILE A 3 -15.60 -4.58 -7.13
CA ILE A 3 -14.84 -5.19 -8.23
C ILE A 3 -15.09 -6.71 -8.33
N TYR A 4 -15.25 -7.39 -7.20
CA TYR A 4 -15.48 -8.84 -7.21
C TYR A 4 -16.90 -9.18 -7.63
N ASP A 5 -17.91 -8.46 -7.16
CA ASP A 5 -19.30 -8.58 -7.61
C ASP A 5 -19.42 -8.42 -9.13
N PHE A 6 -18.60 -7.53 -9.70
CA PHE A 6 -18.60 -7.25 -11.13
C PHE A 6 -17.94 -8.33 -11.99
N LEU A 7 -16.93 -9.02 -11.44
CA LEU A 7 -16.06 -9.96 -12.15
C LEU A 7 -16.35 -11.43 -11.87
N ILE A 8 -16.81 -11.78 -10.66
CA ILE A 8 -17.00 -13.17 -10.26
C ILE A 8 -18.02 -13.84 -11.18
N VAL A 9 -17.57 -14.94 -11.77
CA VAL A 9 -18.40 -15.82 -12.57
C VAL A 9 -19.19 -16.72 -11.63
N LYS A 10 -20.51 -16.59 -11.69
CA LYS A 10 -21.45 -17.38 -10.86
C LYS A 10 -21.98 -18.63 -11.57
N LYS A 11 -21.83 -18.72 -12.89
CA LYS A 11 -22.31 -19.84 -13.71
C LYS A 11 -21.17 -20.38 -14.54
N ARG A 12 -20.95 -21.69 -14.51
CA ARG A 12 -19.99 -22.36 -15.40
C ARG A 12 -20.55 -22.48 -16.82
N GLY A 13 -19.64 -22.65 -17.79
CA GLY A 13 -19.97 -22.95 -19.18
C GLY A 13 -20.50 -24.38 -19.38
N GLY A 14 -20.81 -24.72 -20.64
CA GLY A 14 -21.14 -26.09 -21.03
C GLY A 14 -19.90 -27.00 -21.06
N ALA A 15 -20.09 -28.28 -20.72
CA ALA A 15 -19.07 -29.30 -20.90
C ALA A 15 -18.93 -29.67 -22.38
N TYR A 16 -17.73 -30.10 -22.80
CA TYR A 16 -17.54 -30.69 -24.12
C TYR A 16 -18.02 -32.14 -24.12
N ARG A 17 -18.67 -32.56 -25.20
CA ARG A 17 -19.02 -33.96 -25.43
C ARG A 17 -17.79 -34.74 -25.87
N LYS A 18 -17.79 -36.07 -25.67
CA LYS A 18 -16.63 -36.94 -25.94
C LYS A 18 -16.14 -36.81 -27.38
N GLU A 19 -17.05 -36.73 -28.34
CA GLU A 19 -16.79 -36.57 -29.77
C GLU A 19 -16.20 -35.21 -30.15
N GLN A 20 -16.33 -34.19 -29.28
CA GLN A 20 -15.75 -32.85 -29.49
C GLN A 20 -14.32 -32.75 -28.97
N VAL A 21 -13.87 -33.71 -28.16
CA VAL A 21 -12.55 -33.67 -27.54
C VAL A 21 -11.50 -34.28 -28.47
N THR A 22 -10.56 -33.46 -28.94
CA THR A 22 -9.49 -33.90 -29.84
C THR A 22 -8.28 -34.43 -29.08
N ASN A 23 -7.45 -35.26 -29.71
CA ASN A 23 -6.22 -35.80 -29.10
C ASN A 23 -5.21 -34.72 -28.70
N SER A 24 -5.25 -33.55 -29.34
CA SER A 24 -4.36 -32.43 -29.02
C SER A 24 -4.77 -31.66 -27.76
N SER A 25 -6.02 -31.85 -27.32
CA SER A 25 -6.65 -31.16 -26.20
C SER A 25 -6.06 -31.56 -24.87
N LEU A 26 -6.09 -30.61 -23.93
CA LEU A 26 -5.73 -30.84 -22.53
C LEU A 26 -6.97 -31.06 -21.64
N TYR A 27 -8.16 -31.17 -22.23
CA TYR A 27 -9.44 -31.28 -21.52
C TYR A 27 -9.55 -32.57 -20.68
N ASN A 28 -8.97 -33.67 -21.13
CA ASN A 28 -9.00 -34.93 -20.39
C ASN A 28 -7.80 -35.10 -19.44
N HIS A 29 -6.89 -34.11 -19.35
CA HIS A 29 -5.81 -34.19 -18.38
C HIS A 29 -6.36 -34.10 -16.95
N PRO A 30 -5.94 -34.99 -16.03
CA PRO A 30 -6.44 -34.99 -14.66
C PRO A 30 -6.13 -33.67 -13.95
N LEU A 31 -7.05 -33.24 -13.10
CA LEU A 31 -6.81 -32.11 -12.19
C LEU A 31 -5.82 -32.52 -11.11
N ASN A 32 -4.95 -31.61 -10.70
CA ASN A 32 -4.10 -31.82 -9.54
C ASN A 32 -4.90 -31.47 -8.26
N PRO A 33 -5.26 -32.46 -7.41
CA PRO A 33 -6.06 -32.20 -6.21
C PRO A 33 -5.28 -31.41 -5.14
N ASN A 34 -3.95 -31.45 -5.17
CA ASN A 34 -3.07 -30.80 -4.19
C ASN A 34 -2.74 -29.34 -4.55
N LYS A 35 -3.19 -28.88 -5.73
CA LYS A 35 -2.98 -27.51 -6.18
C LYS A 35 -3.86 -26.55 -5.38
N GLN A 36 -3.23 -25.59 -4.71
CA GLN A 36 -3.93 -24.64 -3.82
C GLN A 36 -4.98 -23.79 -4.56
N VAL A 37 -4.63 -23.26 -5.73
CA VAL A 37 -5.53 -22.43 -6.55
C VAL A 37 -5.94 -23.24 -7.78
N ARG A 38 -7.09 -23.91 -7.70
CA ARG A 38 -7.59 -24.81 -8.74
C ARG A 38 -9.04 -24.57 -9.12
N GLY A 39 -9.40 -24.93 -10.34
CA GLY A 39 -10.78 -25.11 -10.77
C GLY A 39 -11.38 -26.43 -10.25
N ASN A 40 -12.71 -26.52 -10.28
CA ASN A 40 -13.43 -27.75 -9.99
C ASN A 40 -13.47 -28.69 -11.22
N SER A 41 -13.32 -28.13 -12.41
CA SER A 41 -13.27 -28.85 -13.68
C SER A 41 -12.43 -28.07 -14.71
N ARG A 42 -12.36 -28.60 -15.94
CA ARG A 42 -11.76 -27.91 -17.10
C ARG A 42 -12.69 -26.88 -17.76
N ILE A 43 -13.87 -26.64 -17.20
CA ILE A 43 -14.90 -25.82 -17.81
C ILE A 43 -14.72 -24.35 -17.44
N TRP A 44 -14.97 -23.45 -18.39
CA TRP A 44 -15.01 -22.01 -18.17
C TRP A 44 -15.84 -21.66 -16.92
N GLY A 45 -15.27 -20.86 -16.01
CA GLY A 45 -15.97 -20.37 -14.83
C GLY A 45 -16.24 -21.41 -13.73
N ASP A 46 -15.87 -22.68 -13.91
CA ASP A 46 -16.08 -23.73 -12.89
C ASP A 46 -14.95 -23.73 -11.85
N VAL A 47 -14.97 -22.71 -11.00
CA VAL A 47 -13.94 -22.41 -10.00
C VAL A 47 -14.58 -21.66 -8.82
N SER A 48 -14.13 -21.94 -7.59
CA SER A 48 -14.65 -21.27 -6.39
C SER A 48 -14.46 -19.75 -6.45
N ALA A 49 -15.38 -19.00 -5.85
CA ALA A 49 -15.29 -17.53 -5.78
C ALA A 49 -13.96 -17.07 -5.17
N GLU A 50 -13.49 -17.77 -4.12
CA GLU A 50 -12.20 -17.51 -3.47
C GLU A 50 -11.02 -17.68 -4.44
N ASN A 51 -10.98 -18.75 -5.25
CA ASN A 51 -9.90 -18.94 -6.22
C ASN A 51 -9.97 -17.94 -7.37
N GLN A 52 -11.17 -17.52 -7.79
CA GLN A 52 -11.32 -16.41 -8.76
C GLN A 52 -10.73 -15.10 -8.20
N LYS A 53 -10.98 -14.78 -6.93
CA LYS A 53 -10.41 -13.59 -6.26
C LYS A 53 -8.88 -13.60 -6.27
N ILE A 54 -8.26 -14.75 -6.00
CA ILE A 54 -6.80 -14.89 -6.02
C ILE A 54 -6.24 -14.59 -7.43
N VAL A 55 -6.89 -15.09 -8.49
CA VAL A 55 -6.48 -14.79 -9.88
C VAL A 55 -6.63 -13.29 -10.18
N ILE A 56 -7.77 -12.70 -9.84
CA ILE A 56 -8.05 -11.27 -10.02
C ILE A 56 -6.98 -10.42 -9.31
N ASP A 57 -6.68 -10.72 -8.05
CA ASP A 57 -5.68 -10.03 -7.24
C ASP A 57 -4.29 -10.10 -7.87
N LYS A 58 -3.91 -11.28 -8.38
CA LYS A 58 -2.61 -11.48 -9.04
C LYS A 58 -2.50 -10.66 -10.32
N ILE A 59 -3.57 -10.59 -11.13
CA ILE A 59 -3.60 -9.75 -12.35
C ILE A 59 -3.51 -8.27 -11.99
N ILE A 60 -4.29 -7.77 -11.03
CA ILE A 60 -4.23 -6.37 -10.56
C ILE A 60 -2.83 -6.04 -10.04
N SER A 61 -2.28 -6.92 -9.19
CA SER A 61 -0.94 -6.75 -8.60
C SER A 61 0.14 -6.71 -9.67
N LEU A 62 0.07 -7.60 -10.66
CA LEU A 62 1.06 -7.69 -11.72
C LEU A 62 0.96 -6.51 -12.70
N GLY A 63 -0.25 -6.15 -13.12
CA GLY A 63 -0.48 -4.99 -13.98
C GLY A 63 -0.03 -3.69 -13.31
N SER A 64 -0.32 -3.51 -12.02
CA SER A 64 0.21 -2.41 -11.24
C SER A 64 1.75 -2.41 -11.20
N ARG A 65 2.39 -3.57 -10.98
CA ARG A 65 3.86 -3.69 -10.97
C ARG A 65 4.52 -3.41 -12.32
N PHE A 66 3.79 -3.61 -13.42
CA PHE A 66 4.22 -3.26 -14.77
C PHE A 66 3.80 -1.85 -15.21
N HIS A 67 3.27 -1.04 -14.28
CA HIS A 67 2.83 0.34 -14.55
C HIS A 67 1.75 0.44 -15.64
N LEU A 68 0.90 -0.58 -15.72
CA LEU A 68 -0.24 -0.57 -16.62
C LEU A 68 -1.28 0.46 -16.16
N SER A 69 -1.97 1.09 -17.11
CA SER A 69 -3.13 1.93 -16.81
C SER A 69 -4.26 1.10 -16.20
N TYR A 70 -5.21 1.76 -15.51
CA TYR A 70 -6.41 1.08 -15.03
C TYR A 70 -7.20 0.43 -16.17
N LYS A 71 -7.23 1.05 -17.35
CA LYS A 71 -7.84 0.49 -18.55
C LYS A 71 -7.12 -0.76 -19.04
N ASP A 72 -5.79 -0.76 -19.02
CA ASP A 72 -4.98 -1.93 -19.36
C ASP A 72 -5.19 -3.09 -18.38
N ILE A 73 -5.25 -2.79 -17.08
CA ILE A 73 -5.55 -3.79 -16.03
C ILE A 73 -6.97 -4.34 -16.22
N ALA A 74 -7.95 -3.47 -16.46
CA ALA A 74 -9.32 -3.85 -16.75
C ALA A 74 -9.39 -4.78 -17.97
N TYR A 75 -8.65 -4.46 -19.03
CA TYR A 75 -8.63 -5.28 -20.24
C TYR A 75 -8.01 -6.65 -20.00
N ALA A 76 -6.88 -6.73 -19.28
CA ALA A 76 -6.26 -8.01 -18.92
C ALA A 76 -7.19 -8.90 -18.05
N LEU A 77 -7.93 -8.29 -17.12
CA LEU A 77 -8.96 -8.98 -16.33
C LEU A 77 -10.09 -9.49 -17.23
N LEU A 78 -10.58 -8.67 -18.16
CA LEU A 78 -11.67 -9.05 -19.07
C LEU A 78 -11.26 -10.07 -20.12
N LEU A 79 -9.99 -10.08 -20.54
CA LEU A 79 -9.40 -11.14 -21.34
C LEU A 79 -9.49 -12.48 -20.58
N CYS A 80 -8.98 -12.52 -19.35
CA CYS A 80 -9.04 -13.72 -18.52
C CYS A 80 -10.49 -14.17 -18.22
N TYR A 81 -11.37 -13.21 -17.93
CA TYR A 81 -12.80 -13.46 -17.78
C TYR A 81 -13.40 -14.08 -19.05
N ALA A 82 -13.10 -13.53 -20.23
CA ALA A 82 -13.65 -14.01 -21.49
C ALA A 82 -13.22 -15.45 -21.80
N GLU A 83 -11.94 -15.74 -21.60
CA GLU A 83 -11.29 -16.99 -22.01
C GLU A 83 -11.50 -18.14 -21.03
N SER A 84 -11.43 -17.90 -19.72
CA SER A 84 -11.46 -18.97 -18.70
C SER A 84 -12.47 -18.75 -17.58
N GLY A 85 -13.04 -17.55 -17.46
CA GLY A 85 -13.90 -17.20 -16.34
C GLY A 85 -13.13 -17.23 -15.02
N PHE A 86 -11.84 -16.88 -15.10
CA PHE A 86 -10.86 -17.00 -14.01
C PHE A 86 -10.59 -18.43 -13.52
N ASN A 87 -10.97 -19.46 -14.28
CA ASN A 87 -10.60 -20.85 -13.97
C ASN A 87 -9.16 -21.14 -14.44
N PRO A 88 -8.18 -21.31 -13.53
CA PRO A 88 -6.80 -21.61 -13.93
C PRO A 88 -6.64 -22.98 -14.58
N ASP A 89 -7.63 -23.87 -14.42
CA ASP A 89 -7.63 -25.22 -14.97
C ASP A 89 -8.49 -25.34 -16.23
N ALA A 90 -9.05 -24.26 -16.77
CA ALA A 90 -9.86 -24.28 -17.99
C ALA A 90 -9.10 -24.92 -19.17
N ALA A 91 -9.80 -25.69 -19.99
CA ALA A 91 -9.27 -26.23 -21.24
C ALA A 91 -10.38 -26.37 -22.27
N ALA A 92 -10.05 -26.17 -23.54
CA ALA A 92 -10.97 -26.42 -24.65
C ALA A 92 -10.93 -27.90 -25.06
N GLY A 93 -12.07 -28.51 -25.38
CA GLY A 93 -12.11 -29.85 -25.96
C GLY A 93 -11.61 -29.88 -27.41
N THR A 94 -11.88 -28.83 -28.18
CA THR A 94 -11.64 -28.82 -29.64
C THR A 94 -10.20 -28.51 -30.04
N THR A 95 -9.40 -27.96 -29.12
CA THR A 95 -8.01 -27.54 -29.40
C THR A 95 -7.11 -27.75 -28.17
N SER A 96 -5.82 -27.44 -28.29
CA SER A 96 -4.90 -27.43 -27.15
C SER A 96 -5.03 -26.22 -26.22
N ALA A 97 -5.98 -25.31 -26.48
CA ALA A 97 -6.17 -24.09 -25.70
C ALA A 97 -6.50 -24.38 -24.23
N SER A 98 -5.72 -23.81 -23.30
CA SER A 98 -5.90 -24.06 -21.86
C SER A 98 -5.36 -22.95 -20.94
N GLY A 99 -5.74 -23.01 -19.68
CA GLY A 99 -5.33 -22.07 -18.64
C GLY A 99 -6.04 -20.71 -18.75
N LEU A 100 -5.54 -19.74 -18.00
CA LEU A 100 -6.25 -18.48 -17.73
C LEU A 100 -6.60 -17.61 -18.95
N ALA A 101 -5.85 -17.76 -20.05
CA ALA A 101 -6.16 -17.11 -21.33
C ALA A 101 -6.13 -18.11 -22.50
N GLN A 102 -6.53 -19.37 -22.25
CA GLN A 102 -6.76 -20.37 -23.29
C GLN A 102 -5.58 -20.51 -24.28
N TYR A 103 -4.38 -20.67 -23.76
CA TYR A 103 -3.15 -20.78 -24.54
C TYR A 103 -3.12 -22.11 -25.31
N THR A 104 -3.01 -22.05 -26.63
CA THR A 104 -2.61 -23.21 -27.45
C THR A 104 -1.12 -23.52 -27.26
N ARG A 105 -0.68 -24.73 -27.63
CA ARG A 105 0.75 -25.11 -27.59
C ARG A 105 1.66 -24.10 -28.32
N ASP A 106 1.20 -23.56 -29.44
CA ASP A 106 1.98 -22.57 -30.22
C ASP A 106 2.00 -21.19 -29.57
N THR A 107 0.88 -20.75 -28.99
CA THR A 107 0.86 -19.50 -28.22
C THR A 107 1.70 -19.60 -26.95
N MET A 108 1.73 -20.76 -26.27
CA MET A 108 2.63 -21.00 -25.14
C MET A 108 4.10 -20.80 -25.55
N LYS A 109 4.54 -21.41 -26.66
CA LYS A 109 5.90 -21.22 -27.20
C LYS A 109 6.14 -19.76 -27.57
N SER A 110 5.18 -19.15 -28.27
CA SER A 110 5.25 -17.76 -28.73
C SER A 110 5.41 -16.77 -27.57
N PHE A 111 4.57 -16.89 -26.54
CA PHE A 111 4.61 -16.02 -25.36
C PHE A 111 5.83 -16.32 -24.50
N SER A 112 6.28 -17.56 -24.38
CA SER A 112 7.54 -17.88 -23.69
C SER A 112 8.73 -17.18 -24.34
N ALA A 113 8.83 -17.24 -25.68
CA ALA A 113 9.89 -16.58 -26.43
C ALA A 113 9.86 -15.04 -26.32
N ARG A 114 8.66 -14.46 -26.16
CA ARG A 114 8.45 -13.00 -26.11
C ARG A 114 8.29 -12.43 -24.71
N ALA A 115 8.11 -13.28 -23.70
CA ALA A 115 7.87 -12.87 -22.32
C ALA A 115 8.96 -11.93 -21.82
N LYS A 116 10.22 -12.17 -22.19
CA LYS A 116 11.32 -11.29 -21.84
C LYS A 116 11.05 -9.86 -22.31
N LYS A 117 10.54 -9.65 -23.54
CA LYS A 117 10.22 -8.33 -24.11
C LYS A 117 9.17 -7.58 -23.30
N TYR A 118 8.12 -8.24 -22.80
CA TYR A 118 6.98 -7.57 -22.17
C TYR A 118 7.01 -7.62 -20.64
N LEU A 119 7.35 -8.78 -20.07
CA LEU A 119 7.32 -9.06 -18.63
C LEU A 119 8.64 -8.77 -17.94
N SER A 120 9.67 -8.44 -18.69
CA SER A 120 10.96 -8.14 -18.12
C SER A 120 11.65 -9.32 -17.41
N GLN A 121 11.17 -10.53 -17.67
CA GLN A 121 11.67 -11.79 -17.14
C GLN A 121 11.37 -12.91 -18.12
N ASN A 122 12.08 -14.03 -17.99
CA ASN A 122 11.73 -15.24 -18.74
C ASN A 122 10.42 -15.81 -18.20
N LEU A 123 9.63 -16.39 -19.09
CA LEU A 123 8.47 -17.20 -18.77
C LEU A 123 8.59 -18.47 -19.61
N THR A 124 8.44 -19.62 -18.97
CA THR A 124 8.39 -20.91 -19.68
C THR A 124 6.99 -21.47 -19.50
N MET A 125 6.22 -21.48 -20.58
CA MET A 125 4.89 -22.06 -20.62
C MET A 125 4.93 -23.39 -21.37
N THR A 126 4.40 -24.43 -20.75
CA THR A 126 4.30 -25.78 -21.30
C THR A 126 2.92 -26.37 -20.99
N PRO A 127 2.49 -27.41 -21.72
CA PRO A 127 1.26 -28.14 -21.38
C PRO A 127 1.19 -28.64 -19.93
N GLN A 128 2.35 -28.87 -19.30
CA GLN A 128 2.44 -29.36 -17.92
C GLN A 128 2.23 -28.26 -16.89
N ASN A 129 2.66 -27.02 -17.17
CA ASN A 129 2.62 -25.92 -16.19
C ASN A 129 1.63 -24.79 -16.54
N VAL A 130 0.94 -24.87 -17.69
CA VAL A 130 -0.02 -23.85 -18.14
C VAL A 130 -1.15 -23.62 -17.13
N PHE A 131 -1.48 -24.65 -16.35
CA PHE A 131 -2.49 -24.59 -15.31
C PHE A 131 -1.98 -23.90 -14.03
N GLU A 132 -0.67 -23.75 -13.84
CA GLU A 132 -0.12 -23.07 -12.66
C GLU A 132 -0.52 -21.59 -12.67
N VAL A 133 -1.14 -21.14 -11.58
CA VAL A 133 -1.79 -19.82 -11.53
C VAL A 133 -0.82 -18.69 -11.82
N ASP A 134 0.42 -18.77 -11.33
CA ASP A 134 1.42 -17.74 -11.56
C ASP A 134 1.85 -17.71 -13.03
N ILE A 135 2.11 -18.87 -13.64
CA ILE A 135 2.42 -18.98 -15.06
C ILE A 135 1.28 -18.42 -15.90
N GLY A 136 0.04 -18.82 -15.58
CA GLY A 136 -1.16 -18.35 -16.25
C GLY A 136 -1.35 -16.84 -16.15
N VAL A 137 -1.13 -16.22 -14.99
CA VAL A 137 -1.28 -14.76 -14.81
C VAL A 137 -0.19 -13.99 -15.57
N TYR A 138 1.06 -14.45 -15.54
CA TYR A 138 2.11 -13.86 -16.38
C TYR A 138 1.77 -14.01 -17.87
N GLY A 139 1.24 -15.15 -18.27
CA GLY A 139 0.74 -15.40 -19.62
C GLY A 139 -0.35 -14.40 -20.03
N VAL A 140 -1.29 -14.06 -19.14
CA VAL A 140 -2.40 -13.13 -19.44
C VAL A 140 -1.82 -11.76 -19.78
N ILE A 141 -0.89 -11.26 -18.95
CA ILE A 141 -0.24 -9.97 -19.18
C ILE A 141 0.61 -10.00 -20.45
N ALA A 142 1.35 -11.09 -20.70
CA ALA A 142 2.17 -11.22 -21.91
C ALA A 142 1.30 -11.24 -23.18
N ALA A 143 0.21 -12.01 -23.19
CA ALA A 143 -0.71 -12.10 -24.31
C ALA A 143 -1.37 -10.74 -24.59
N TYR A 144 -1.84 -10.07 -23.54
CA TYR A 144 -2.42 -8.73 -23.65
C TYR A 144 -1.43 -7.72 -24.25
N LEU A 145 -0.23 -7.60 -23.66
CA LEU A 145 0.76 -6.61 -24.09
C LEU A 145 1.27 -6.88 -25.51
N PHE A 146 1.45 -8.15 -25.88
CA PHE A 146 1.83 -8.53 -27.23
C PHE A 146 0.78 -8.11 -28.26
N ASN A 147 -0.49 -8.45 -28.02
CA ASN A 147 -1.56 -8.10 -28.97
C ASN A 147 -1.84 -6.60 -29.01
N LYS A 148 -1.70 -5.89 -27.88
CA LYS A 148 -1.75 -4.43 -27.83
C LYS A 148 -0.64 -3.79 -28.66
N ASP A 149 0.59 -4.31 -28.55
CA ASP A 149 1.75 -3.84 -29.32
C ASP A 149 1.54 -3.99 -30.83
N LEU A 150 1.00 -5.14 -31.27
CA LEU A 150 0.63 -5.35 -32.67
C LEU A 150 -0.48 -4.40 -33.12
N ALA A 151 -1.54 -4.22 -32.31
CA ALA A 151 -2.60 -3.28 -32.63
C ALA A 151 -2.06 -1.84 -32.79
N MET A 152 -1.17 -1.39 -31.90
CA MET A 152 -0.54 -0.06 -32.01
C MET A 152 0.28 0.09 -33.30
N GLN A 153 0.93 -0.99 -33.76
CA GLN A 153 1.75 -0.98 -34.98
C GLN A 153 0.91 -1.00 -36.27
N TRP A 154 -0.29 -1.60 -36.25
CA TRP A 154 -1.02 -1.94 -37.48
C TRP A 154 -2.21 -1.05 -37.81
N ILE A 155 -2.85 -0.44 -36.81
CA ILE A 155 -4.11 0.31 -36.98
C ILE A 155 -4.05 1.75 -36.41
N GLU A 156 -2.84 2.27 -36.19
CA GLU A 156 -2.50 3.58 -35.58
C GLU A 156 -2.70 3.67 -34.05
N PRO A 157 -1.95 4.55 -33.34
CA PRO A 157 -2.05 4.70 -31.89
C PRO A 157 -3.21 5.61 -31.49
N ASN A 158 -4.46 5.21 -31.76
CA ASN A 158 -5.64 5.92 -31.29
C ASN A 158 -6.53 5.00 -30.44
N ASN A 159 -6.86 5.45 -29.22
CA ASN A 159 -7.64 4.79 -28.15
C ASN A 159 -9.13 4.53 -28.53
N SER A 160 -9.40 4.19 -29.79
CA SER A 160 -10.72 4.02 -30.41
C SER A 160 -11.37 2.67 -30.05
N PRO A 161 -12.70 2.52 -30.24
CA PRO A 161 -13.37 1.22 -30.10
C PRO A 161 -12.73 0.12 -30.98
N LYS A 162 -12.32 0.46 -32.22
CA LYS A 162 -11.64 -0.47 -33.14
C LYS A 162 -10.30 -0.95 -32.59
N PHE A 163 -9.54 -0.07 -31.95
CA PHE A 163 -8.28 -0.43 -31.30
C PHE A 163 -8.49 -1.47 -30.20
N TRP A 164 -9.43 -1.21 -29.27
CA TRP A 164 -9.73 -2.15 -28.19
C TRP A 164 -10.25 -3.47 -28.71
N GLN A 165 -11.19 -3.46 -29.66
CA GLN A 165 -11.68 -4.69 -30.28
C GLN A 165 -10.53 -5.50 -30.89
N THR A 166 -9.64 -4.86 -31.66
CA THR A 166 -8.52 -5.52 -32.34
C THR A 166 -7.62 -6.29 -31.38
N ILE A 167 -7.38 -5.80 -30.16
CA ILE A 167 -6.55 -6.53 -29.17
C ILE A 167 -7.13 -7.91 -28.86
N TYR A 168 -8.45 -8.00 -28.64
CA TYR A 168 -9.09 -9.30 -28.39
C TYR A 168 -9.12 -10.16 -29.66
N MET A 169 -9.39 -9.55 -30.81
CA MET A 169 -9.39 -10.30 -32.06
C MET A 169 -8.03 -10.93 -32.36
N LEU A 170 -6.94 -10.20 -32.16
CA LEU A 170 -5.59 -10.76 -32.31
C LEU A 170 -5.29 -11.89 -31.33
N HIS A 171 -5.87 -11.84 -30.13
CA HIS A 171 -5.78 -12.94 -29.16
C HIS A 171 -6.53 -14.18 -29.63
N HIS A 172 -7.79 -14.01 -30.03
CA HIS A 172 -8.70 -15.11 -30.39
C HIS A 172 -8.37 -15.72 -31.76
N ASP A 173 -8.28 -14.87 -32.78
CA ASP A 173 -8.13 -15.23 -34.19
C ASP A 173 -6.67 -15.37 -34.62
N GLY A 174 -5.74 -14.95 -33.76
CA GLY A 174 -4.30 -14.94 -34.00
C GLY A 174 -3.83 -13.82 -34.95
N PRO A 175 -2.61 -13.29 -34.74
CA PRO A 175 -2.04 -12.26 -35.60
C PRO A 175 -1.51 -12.77 -36.95
N GLY A 176 -1.36 -14.09 -37.15
CA GLY A 176 -0.47 -14.64 -38.17
C GLY A 176 0.99 -14.49 -37.73
N TYR A 177 1.81 -15.53 -37.87
CA TYR A 177 3.19 -15.51 -37.38
C TYR A 177 4.15 -15.07 -38.51
N TYR A 178 4.71 -13.86 -38.41
CA TYR A 178 5.81 -13.21 -39.16
C TYR A 178 5.88 -13.31 -40.71
N THR A 179 5.49 -14.42 -41.33
CA THR A 179 5.38 -14.63 -42.77
C THR A 179 3.92 -14.66 -43.24
N ASP A 180 2.98 -14.42 -42.34
CA ASP A 180 1.53 -14.45 -42.59
C ASP A 180 0.89 -13.12 -42.16
N ASP A 181 0.62 -12.25 -43.15
CA ASP A 181 0.02 -10.95 -42.94
C ASP A 181 -1.51 -10.99 -42.78
N ARG A 182 -2.16 -12.16 -42.82
CA ARG A 182 -3.63 -12.26 -42.75
C ARG A 182 -4.22 -11.64 -41.48
N GLY A 183 -3.55 -11.75 -40.33
CA GLY A 183 -4.02 -11.10 -39.10
C GLY A 183 -3.90 -9.58 -39.15
N LYS A 184 -2.83 -9.06 -39.75
CA LYS A 184 -2.66 -7.62 -40.01
C LYS A 184 -3.70 -7.10 -40.99
N GLU A 185 -3.94 -7.82 -42.09
CA GLU A 185 -5.00 -7.49 -43.05
C GLU A 185 -6.38 -7.48 -42.40
N ARG A 186 -6.71 -8.49 -41.59
CA ARG A 186 -7.97 -8.55 -40.84
C ARG A 186 -8.12 -7.37 -39.89
N ALA A 187 -7.04 -6.96 -39.21
CA ALA A 187 -7.05 -5.79 -38.33
C ALA A 187 -7.32 -4.49 -39.09
N ILE A 188 -6.65 -4.28 -40.24
CA ILE A 188 -6.85 -3.11 -41.09
C ILE A 188 -8.30 -3.09 -41.62
N LYS A 189 -8.76 -4.22 -42.19
CA LYS A 189 -10.09 -4.39 -42.78
C LYS A 189 -11.23 -4.46 -41.75
N GLY A 190 -10.94 -4.73 -40.48
CA GLY A 190 -11.93 -4.96 -39.42
C GLY A 190 -12.78 -6.23 -39.61
N LYS A 191 -12.26 -7.24 -40.33
CA LYS A 191 -12.99 -8.47 -40.65
C LYS A 191 -12.50 -9.64 -39.78
N TRP A 192 -13.34 -10.07 -38.84
CA TRP A 192 -13.00 -11.08 -37.84
C TRP A 192 -14.03 -12.19 -37.78
N ARG A 193 -13.68 -13.32 -37.15
CA ARG A 193 -14.65 -14.41 -36.97
C ARG A 193 -15.84 -13.99 -36.12
N ALA A 194 -17.02 -14.51 -36.45
CA ALA A 194 -18.28 -14.12 -35.82
C ALA A 194 -18.34 -14.49 -34.33
N ASP A 195 -17.75 -15.62 -33.94
CA ASP A 195 -17.62 -16.07 -32.55
C ASP A 195 -16.70 -15.15 -31.73
N ALA A 196 -15.60 -14.69 -32.31
CA ALA A 196 -14.70 -13.71 -31.69
C ALA A 196 -15.44 -12.39 -31.41
N ILE A 197 -16.14 -11.85 -32.43
CA ILE A 197 -16.93 -10.62 -32.33
C ILE A 197 -18.03 -10.77 -31.27
N LYS A 198 -18.76 -11.88 -31.29
CA LYS A 198 -19.81 -12.19 -30.31
C LYS A 198 -19.24 -12.21 -28.89
N THR A 199 -18.09 -12.84 -28.69
CA THR A 199 -17.46 -12.92 -27.36
C THR A 199 -17.01 -11.54 -26.88
N TYR A 200 -16.39 -10.73 -27.75
CA TYR A 200 -16.01 -9.36 -27.40
C TYR A 200 -17.22 -8.50 -27.02
N ASN A 201 -18.27 -8.51 -27.84
CA ASN A 201 -19.47 -7.70 -27.64
C ASN A 201 -20.27 -8.11 -26.39
N THR A 202 -20.18 -9.36 -25.96
CA THR A 202 -20.92 -9.86 -24.79
C THR A 202 -20.10 -9.83 -23.51
N LYS A 203 -18.79 -10.10 -23.57
CA LYS A 203 -17.94 -10.27 -22.39
C LYS A 203 -16.99 -9.10 -22.10
N ILE A 204 -16.57 -8.34 -23.10
CA ILE A 204 -15.53 -7.30 -22.94
C ILE A 204 -16.10 -5.90 -23.09
N LEU A 205 -16.69 -5.58 -24.26
CA LEU A 205 -17.18 -4.25 -24.61
C LEU A 205 -18.10 -3.61 -23.54
N PRO A 206 -19.17 -4.28 -23.05
CA PRO A 206 -20.09 -3.68 -22.07
C PRO A 206 -19.47 -3.52 -20.68
N LYS A 207 -18.31 -4.12 -20.43
CA LYS A 207 -17.67 -4.18 -19.11
C LYS A 207 -16.44 -3.29 -18.98
N LEU A 208 -15.73 -3.00 -20.08
CA LEU A 208 -14.41 -2.36 -20.04
C LEU A 208 -14.41 -1.01 -19.31
N SER A 209 -15.22 -0.05 -19.75
CA SER A 209 -15.26 1.28 -19.12
C SER A 209 -15.79 1.25 -17.69
N LYS A 210 -16.73 0.34 -17.38
CA LYS A 210 -17.26 0.16 -16.02
C LYS A 210 -16.19 -0.38 -15.08
N LEU A 211 -15.43 -1.38 -15.52
CA LEU A 211 -14.35 -1.97 -14.74
C LEU A 211 -13.17 -1.00 -14.55
N GLU A 212 -12.81 -0.26 -15.60
CA GLU A 212 -11.84 0.83 -15.51
C GLU A 212 -12.26 1.82 -14.42
N ALA A 213 -13.50 2.32 -14.48
CA ALA A 213 -14.02 3.25 -13.49
C ALA A 213 -14.06 2.66 -12.07
N LEU A 214 -14.42 1.38 -11.91
CA LEU A 214 -14.37 0.70 -10.61
C LEU A 214 -12.94 0.63 -10.07
N LEU A 215 -11.96 0.25 -10.90
CA LEU A 215 -10.56 0.16 -10.48
C LEU A 215 -9.98 1.54 -10.12
N THR A 216 -10.33 2.58 -10.86
CA THR A 216 -9.86 3.96 -10.63
C THR A 216 -10.46 4.59 -9.38
N ASN A 217 -11.75 4.35 -9.09
CA ASN A 217 -12.47 5.07 -8.06
C ASN A 217 -12.63 4.30 -6.75
N SER A 218 -12.27 3.01 -6.71
CA SER A 218 -12.40 2.20 -5.48
C SER A 218 -11.19 2.36 -4.57
N THR A 219 -11.47 2.31 -3.26
CA THR A 219 -10.46 2.25 -2.20
C THR A 219 -10.64 1.00 -1.35
N SER A 220 -9.55 0.52 -0.75
CA SER A 220 -9.55 -0.55 0.24
C SER A 220 -8.95 -0.08 1.54
N ALA A 221 -9.57 -0.45 2.66
CA ALA A 221 -8.91 -0.45 3.96
C ALA A 221 -7.98 -1.67 4.01
N VAL A 222 -6.69 -1.44 4.28
CA VAL A 222 -5.67 -2.49 4.35
C VAL A 222 -5.08 -2.51 5.74
N LYS A 223 -5.02 -3.70 6.36
CA LYS A 223 -4.22 -3.97 7.55
C LYS A 223 -3.02 -4.82 7.17
N VAL A 224 -1.91 -4.66 7.88
CA VAL A 224 -0.75 -5.54 7.77
C VAL A 224 -0.69 -6.41 9.00
N GLN A 225 -0.55 -7.72 8.81
CA GLN A 225 -0.28 -8.66 9.90
C GLN A 225 1.19 -9.05 9.88
N LEU A 226 1.83 -8.99 11.03
CA LEU A 226 3.19 -9.47 11.22
C LEU A 226 3.20 -10.80 11.93
N GLU A 227 3.82 -11.77 11.26
CA GLU A 227 4.09 -13.09 11.78
C GLU A 227 5.60 -13.35 11.79
N ASP A 228 6.06 -14.20 12.70
CA ASP A 228 7.40 -14.77 12.61
C ASP A 228 7.46 -15.92 11.60
N SER A 229 8.62 -16.57 11.49
CA SER A 229 8.82 -17.71 10.58
C SER A 229 7.88 -18.89 10.83
N ASN A 230 7.34 -19.02 12.05
CA ASN A 230 6.45 -20.09 12.48
C ASN A 230 4.97 -19.71 12.37
N GLY A 231 4.67 -18.51 11.87
CA GLY A 231 3.31 -17.99 11.75
C GLY A 231 2.73 -17.51 13.08
N GLN A 232 3.58 -17.19 14.07
CA GLN A 232 3.13 -16.62 15.34
C GLN A 232 3.06 -15.08 15.23
N PRO A 233 2.02 -14.45 15.78
CA PRO A 233 1.90 -13.00 15.79
C PRO A 233 3.09 -12.28 16.44
N VAL A 234 3.64 -11.29 15.76
CA VAL A 234 4.70 -10.42 16.29
C VAL A 234 4.04 -9.17 16.85
N GLN A 235 3.94 -9.11 18.18
CA GLN A 235 3.21 -8.07 18.92
C GLN A 235 4.11 -6.88 19.24
N ASN A 236 3.51 -5.71 19.53
CA ASN A 236 4.22 -4.51 20.02
C ASN A 236 5.38 -4.07 19.11
N LYS A 237 5.34 -4.43 17.82
CA LYS A 237 6.39 -4.17 16.84
C LYS A 237 6.16 -2.82 16.19
N GLU A 238 7.13 -1.92 16.33
CA GLU A 238 7.03 -0.60 15.72
C GLU A 238 7.07 -0.70 14.18
N TYR A 239 6.08 -0.06 13.54
CA TYR A 239 5.88 -0.11 12.11
C TYR A 239 5.53 1.26 11.54
N VAL A 240 5.83 1.46 10.26
CA VAL A 240 5.27 2.53 9.44
C VAL A 240 4.63 1.90 8.20
N VAL A 241 3.38 2.24 7.90
CA VAL A 241 2.75 1.90 6.62
C VAL A 241 2.41 3.19 5.90
N ALA A 242 2.79 3.27 4.62
CA ALA A 242 2.58 4.43 3.77
C ALA A 242 1.90 4.05 2.46
N ALA A 243 0.97 4.88 2.02
CA ALA A 243 0.31 4.81 0.72
C ALA A 243 0.23 6.22 0.09
N PRO A 244 0.00 6.35 -1.22
CA PRO A 244 -0.19 7.65 -1.87
C PRO A 244 -1.37 8.43 -1.25
N ALA A 245 -1.19 9.73 -1.00
CA ALA A 245 -2.22 10.57 -0.38
C ALA A 245 -3.32 11.06 -1.34
N ASN A 246 -2.99 11.29 -2.61
CA ASN A 246 -3.93 11.76 -3.62
C ASN A 246 -3.82 10.90 -4.89
N THR A 247 -4.85 10.13 -5.17
CA THR A 247 -4.90 9.20 -6.32
C THR A 247 -6.14 9.40 -7.18
N SER A 248 -6.99 10.39 -6.84
CA SER A 248 -8.26 10.60 -7.53
C SER A 248 -8.01 10.87 -9.02
N LYS A 249 -8.64 10.06 -9.88
CA LYS A 249 -8.65 10.19 -11.34
C LYS A 249 -7.32 9.97 -12.06
N ALA A 250 -6.30 9.41 -11.41
CA ALA A 250 -5.07 9.04 -12.10
C ALA A 250 -5.33 7.87 -13.08
N PRO A 251 -4.82 7.91 -14.33
CA PRO A 251 -5.02 6.84 -15.29
C PRO A 251 -4.23 5.57 -14.97
N THR A 252 -3.21 5.67 -14.11
CA THR A 252 -2.34 4.57 -13.67
C THR A 252 -2.30 4.50 -12.15
N PRO A 253 -2.17 3.30 -11.55
CA PRO A 253 -2.02 3.19 -10.11
C PRO A 253 -0.75 3.88 -9.61
N ALA A 254 -0.88 4.71 -8.58
CA ALA A 254 0.21 5.51 -8.05
C ALA A 254 1.30 4.62 -7.41
N LYS A 255 2.54 5.06 -7.61
CA LYS A 255 3.73 4.41 -7.06
C LYS A 255 4.47 5.37 -6.15
N LEU A 256 5.10 4.83 -5.12
CA LEU A 256 5.84 5.56 -4.10
C LEU A 256 7.34 5.42 -4.33
N SER A 257 7.83 4.22 -4.60
CA SER A 257 9.26 3.95 -4.73
C SER A 257 9.91 4.59 -5.99
N THR A 258 9.10 5.09 -6.95
CA THR A 258 9.45 5.24 -8.39
C THR A 258 9.93 6.61 -8.77
N ASP A 259 9.64 7.65 -8.03
CA ASP A 259 9.89 9.01 -8.54
C ASP A 259 10.78 9.75 -7.57
N ARG A 260 12.05 9.36 -7.57
CA ARG A 260 13.10 9.89 -6.68
C ARG A 260 13.31 11.40 -6.74
N LYS A 261 12.72 12.10 -7.73
CA LYS A 261 12.86 13.55 -7.93
C LYS A 261 11.57 14.33 -7.67
N VAL A 262 10.47 13.64 -7.34
CA VAL A 262 9.18 14.27 -7.13
C VAL A 262 8.82 14.09 -5.66
N LYS A 263 8.66 15.19 -4.93
CA LYS A 263 8.20 15.13 -3.55
C LYS A 263 6.77 14.57 -3.54
N LYS A 264 6.59 13.40 -2.90
CA LYS A 264 5.29 12.73 -2.83
C LYS A 264 4.59 13.04 -1.51
N SER A 265 3.27 13.04 -1.55
CA SER A 265 2.43 13.08 -0.36
C SER A 265 1.97 11.67 -0.03
N TYR A 266 2.10 11.30 1.24
CA TYR A 266 1.79 9.96 1.71
C TYR A 266 0.68 10.02 2.77
N ASN A 267 -0.28 9.09 2.70
CA ASN A 267 -1.09 8.72 3.85
C ASN A 267 -0.27 7.74 4.68
N ILE A 268 0.07 8.13 5.91
CA ILE A 268 0.99 7.38 6.77
C ILE A 268 0.28 6.98 8.05
N ILE A 269 0.41 5.71 8.41
CA ILE A 269 0.16 5.23 9.76
C ILE A 269 1.49 4.80 10.39
N HIS A 270 1.71 5.24 11.62
CA HIS A 270 2.83 4.82 12.46
C HIS A 270 2.25 4.35 13.79
N GLY A 271 2.80 3.26 14.31
CA GLY A 271 2.33 2.68 15.55
C GLY A 271 3.08 1.41 15.89
N LYS A 272 2.47 0.61 16.75
CA LYS A 272 2.95 -0.72 17.11
C LYS A 272 1.87 -1.74 16.82
N THR A 273 2.27 -2.94 16.43
CA THR A 273 1.32 -4.03 16.20
C THR A 273 0.57 -4.39 17.48
N ASP A 274 -0.69 -4.81 17.33
CA ASP A 274 -1.52 -5.28 18.43
C ASP A 274 -1.14 -6.70 18.90
N ALA A 275 -1.94 -7.27 19.80
CA ALA A 275 -1.76 -8.63 20.34
C ALA A 275 -1.85 -9.73 19.27
N HIS A 276 -2.44 -9.43 18.11
CA HIS A 276 -2.58 -10.34 16.98
C HIS A 276 -1.61 -10.00 15.83
N GLY A 277 -0.68 -9.08 16.06
CA GLY A 277 0.34 -8.69 15.09
C GLY A 277 -0.17 -7.72 14.02
N PHE A 278 -1.37 -7.14 14.17
CA PHE A 278 -1.94 -6.23 13.17
C PHE A 278 -1.51 -4.78 13.36
N THR A 279 -1.34 -4.11 12.23
CA THR A 279 -1.30 -2.64 12.17
C THR A 279 -2.71 -2.06 12.23
N LYS A 280 -2.81 -0.75 12.51
CA LYS A 280 -4.01 0.03 12.16
C LYS A 280 -4.32 -0.08 10.66
N GLU A 281 -5.56 0.20 10.31
CA GLU A 281 -5.98 0.26 8.91
C GLU A 281 -5.44 1.51 8.21
N LEU A 282 -5.04 1.33 6.95
CA LEU A 282 -4.77 2.40 6.03
C LEU A 282 -5.68 2.27 4.81
N VAL A 283 -6.46 3.30 4.53
CA VAL A 283 -7.30 3.36 3.33
C VAL A 283 -6.45 3.88 2.15
N SER A 284 -6.50 3.16 1.03
CA SER A 284 -5.80 3.55 -0.20
C SER A 284 -6.53 3.06 -1.45
N ALA A 285 -6.26 3.68 -2.59
CA ALA A 285 -6.86 3.30 -3.87
C ALA A 285 -6.34 1.94 -4.37
N ILE A 286 -7.21 1.18 -5.03
CA ILE A 286 -6.89 -0.15 -5.57
C ILE A 286 -5.73 -0.05 -6.58
N GLY A 287 -4.84 -1.03 -6.55
CA GLY A 287 -3.68 -1.11 -7.42
C GLY A 287 -2.52 -0.20 -7.01
N CYS A 288 -2.70 0.76 -6.10
CA CYS A 288 -1.61 1.65 -5.67
C CYS A 288 -0.56 0.89 -4.84
N GLU A 289 0.66 1.42 -4.83
CA GLU A 289 1.74 0.87 -4.01
C GLU A 289 1.53 1.19 -2.52
N LEU A 290 1.69 0.18 -1.68
CA LEU A 290 1.73 0.27 -0.23
C LEU A 290 3.18 -0.01 0.21
N ILE A 291 3.78 0.81 1.05
CA ILE A 291 5.10 0.56 1.63
C ILE A 291 4.93 0.24 3.10
N VAL A 292 5.50 -0.88 3.55
CA VAL A 292 5.56 -1.27 4.96
C VAL A 292 7.01 -1.24 5.41
N LEU A 293 7.27 -0.55 6.52
CA LEU A 293 8.55 -0.48 7.20
C LEU A 293 8.39 -1.04 8.61
N LEU A 294 9.32 -1.90 9.04
CA LEU A 294 9.45 -2.28 10.44
C LEU A 294 10.64 -1.58 11.04
N CYS A 295 10.40 -0.87 12.13
CA CYS A 295 11.41 -0.12 12.84
C CYS A 295 12.07 -0.99 13.92
N SER A 296 13.33 -0.74 14.23
CA SER A 296 14.01 -1.32 15.38
C SER A 296 13.41 -0.73 16.66
N ASN A 297 13.34 -1.52 17.73
CA ASN A 297 12.79 -1.06 19.01
C ASN A 297 13.78 -0.16 19.80
N LYS A 298 14.93 0.20 19.19
CA LYS A 298 15.97 1.06 19.76
C LYS A 298 16.46 2.04 18.66
N PRO A 299 15.90 3.26 18.58
CA PRO A 299 16.30 4.22 17.55
C PRO A 299 17.78 4.63 17.76
N LYS A 300 18.62 4.44 16.73
CA LYS A 300 19.98 5.01 16.70
C LYS A 300 19.90 6.39 16.04
N LYS A 301 20.60 7.40 16.60
CA LYS A 301 20.74 8.74 15.99
C LYS A 301 21.35 8.61 14.58
N LEU A 302 20.99 9.51 13.66
CA LEU A 302 21.68 9.63 12.37
C LEU A 302 23.19 9.88 12.60
N GLY A 303 23.99 8.84 12.38
CA GLY A 303 25.39 8.99 12.00
C GLY A 303 25.48 9.33 10.50
N LYS A 304 26.64 9.83 10.04
CA LYS A 304 26.90 10.05 8.61
C LYS A 304 26.51 8.80 7.83
N ALA A 305 25.57 8.95 6.90
CA ALA A 305 25.17 7.89 5.99
C ALA A 305 26.40 7.42 5.22
N VAL A 306 26.72 6.13 5.30
CA VAL A 306 27.54 5.49 4.28
C VAL A 306 26.77 5.63 2.97
N SER A 307 27.37 6.28 1.97
CA SER A 307 26.77 6.45 0.65
C SER A 307 26.64 5.09 -0.01
N GLU A 308 25.46 4.46 0.10
CA GLU A 308 25.04 3.47 -0.88
C GLU A 308 25.07 4.16 -2.24
N GLU A 309 25.89 3.71 -3.19
CA GLU A 309 25.89 4.29 -4.53
C GLU A 309 24.47 4.25 -5.09
N GLU A 310 23.88 5.43 -5.26
CA GLU A 310 22.46 5.64 -5.58
C GLU A 310 22.12 5.14 -7.01
N TYR A 311 23.12 4.72 -7.75
CA TYR A 311 23.06 4.29 -9.13
C TYR A 311 24.11 3.20 -9.37
N LYS A 312 23.82 2.31 -10.31
CA LYS A 312 24.77 1.35 -10.87
C LYS A 312 25.25 1.87 -12.22
N LYS A 313 26.55 1.93 -12.46
CA LYS A 313 27.10 2.18 -13.80
C LYS A 313 27.02 0.91 -14.65
N HIS A 314 26.55 1.00 -15.89
CA HIS A 314 26.46 -0.10 -16.84
C HIS A 314 27.04 0.32 -18.19
N THR A 315 28.06 -0.37 -18.66
CA THR A 315 28.60 -0.18 -20.01
C THR A 315 27.79 -1.03 -20.99
N VAL A 316 27.16 -0.38 -21.97
CA VAL A 316 26.34 -1.01 -23.02
C VAL A 316 27.20 -2.02 -23.79
N LYS A 317 26.76 -3.26 -23.87
CA LYS A 317 27.43 -4.34 -24.61
C LYS A 317 26.69 -4.63 -25.92
N LYS A 318 27.34 -5.32 -26.86
CA LYS A 318 26.70 -5.79 -28.10
C LYS A 318 25.41 -6.57 -27.76
N GLY A 319 24.27 -6.16 -28.33
CA GLY A 319 22.95 -6.75 -28.04
C GLY A 319 22.26 -6.22 -26.77
N ASP A 320 22.74 -5.12 -26.19
CA ASP A 320 22.00 -4.34 -25.20
C ASP A 320 21.04 -3.34 -25.86
N THR A 321 19.88 -3.15 -25.23
CA THR A 321 18.91 -2.09 -25.57
C THR A 321 18.53 -1.35 -24.29
N LEU A 322 18.09 -0.10 -24.38
CA LEU A 322 17.62 0.63 -23.19
C LEU A 322 16.52 -0.13 -22.46
N SER A 323 15.62 -0.78 -23.19
CA SER A 323 14.58 -1.66 -22.66
C SER A 323 15.13 -2.83 -21.85
N LYS A 324 16.17 -3.50 -22.34
CA LYS A 324 16.82 -4.62 -21.63
C LYS A 324 17.56 -4.14 -20.39
N ILE A 325 18.22 -2.99 -20.46
CA ILE A 325 18.99 -2.42 -19.36
C ILE A 325 18.04 -1.90 -18.27
N ALA A 326 16.98 -1.19 -18.64
CA ALA A 326 15.99 -0.63 -17.71
C ALA A 326 15.31 -1.74 -16.90
N ARG A 327 14.85 -2.77 -17.61
CA ARG A 327 14.32 -4.03 -17.06
C ARG A 327 15.22 -4.70 -16.04
N ASN A 328 16.48 -4.98 -16.41
CA ASN A 328 17.40 -5.77 -15.58
C ASN A 328 17.74 -5.08 -14.26
N ASN A 329 17.41 -3.81 -14.14
CA ASN A 329 17.73 -2.99 -12.99
C ASN A 329 16.51 -2.29 -12.40
N GLY A 330 15.30 -2.66 -12.84
CA GLY A 330 14.11 -2.12 -12.25
C GLY A 330 13.89 -0.65 -12.52
N THR A 331 13.92 -0.20 -13.74
CA THR A 331 13.54 1.17 -14.09
C THR A 331 12.80 1.12 -15.43
N THR A 332 12.16 2.20 -15.83
CA THR A 332 11.51 2.24 -17.15
C THR A 332 12.46 2.73 -18.24
N VAL A 333 12.13 2.45 -19.50
CA VAL A 333 12.90 2.98 -20.65
C VAL A 333 12.93 4.51 -20.62
N ALA A 334 11.78 5.12 -20.35
CA ALA A 334 11.66 6.58 -20.23
C ALA A 334 12.54 7.13 -19.11
N GLU A 335 12.55 6.50 -17.93
CA GLU A 335 13.39 6.93 -16.82
C GLU A 335 14.87 6.70 -17.07
N LEU A 336 15.25 5.56 -17.64
CA LEU A 336 16.64 5.27 -17.98
C LEU A 336 17.15 6.21 -19.08
N ALA A 337 16.35 6.48 -20.10
CA ALA A 337 16.69 7.44 -21.15
C ALA A 337 16.83 8.86 -20.56
N LYS A 338 15.88 9.27 -19.71
CA LYS A 338 15.93 10.55 -18.98
C LYS A 338 17.16 10.67 -18.06
N ASP A 339 17.47 9.61 -17.31
CA ASP A 339 18.62 9.58 -16.39
C ASP A 339 19.96 9.68 -17.11
N ASN A 340 19.99 9.34 -18.41
CA ASN A 340 21.18 9.33 -19.25
C ASN A 340 21.13 10.33 -20.41
N GLN A 341 20.16 11.25 -20.40
CA GLN A 341 19.96 12.29 -21.43
C GLN A 341 19.86 11.74 -22.87
N ILE A 342 19.26 10.56 -23.03
CA ILE A 342 19.10 9.91 -24.32
C ILE A 342 17.81 10.41 -24.97
N LYS A 343 17.96 11.17 -26.07
CA LYS A 343 16.85 11.78 -26.81
C LYS A 343 16.03 10.76 -27.60
N ASN A 344 16.68 9.73 -28.14
CA ASN A 344 16.01 8.65 -28.86
C ASN A 344 16.28 7.31 -28.12
N PRO A 345 15.30 6.77 -27.39
CA PRO A 345 15.47 5.54 -26.60
C PRO A 345 15.81 4.28 -27.42
N ASP A 346 15.64 4.30 -28.74
CA ASP A 346 15.97 3.18 -29.64
C ASP A 346 17.41 3.25 -30.16
N LYS A 347 18.16 4.31 -29.83
CA LYS A 347 19.55 4.51 -30.27
C LYS A 347 20.50 4.58 -29.06
N ILE A 348 21.16 3.45 -28.77
CA ILE A 348 22.32 3.38 -27.87
C ILE A 348 23.49 2.67 -28.55
N THR A 349 24.71 3.03 -28.18
CA THR A 349 25.93 2.49 -28.81
C THR A 349 26.69 1.55 -27.87
N THR A 350 27.28 0.49 -28.42
CA THR A 350 28.16 -0.40 -27.65
C THR A 350 29.32 0.43 -27.08
N GLY A 351 29.64 0.23 -25.80
CA GLY A 351 30.63 1.02 -25.06
C GLY A 351 30.06 2.23 -24.32
N GLN A 352 28.82 2.65 -24.62
CA GLN A 352 28.17 3.76 -23.93
C GLN A 352 28.00 3.43 -22.43
N LYS A 353 28.38 4.35 -21.54
CA LYS A 353 28.21 4.18 -20.08
C LYS A 353 26.87 4.77 -19.66
N LEU A 354 26.01 3.94 -19.07
CA LEU A 354 24.71 4.33 -18.53
C LEU A 354 24.73 4.34 -17.01
N ILE A 355 24.14 5.36 -16.42
CA ILE A 355 23.80 5.50 -15.02
C ILE A 355 22.42 4.88 -14.82
N ILE A 356 22.35 3.84 -14.00
CA ILE A 356 21.13 3.11 -13.73
C ILE A 356 20.71 3.30 -12.28
N LYS A 357 19.63 4.05 -12.07
CA LYS A 357 19.02 4.21 -10.76
C LYS A 357 18.14 3.00 -10.46
N ARG A 358 18.54 2.14 -9.50
CA ARG A 358 17.83 0.91 -9.09
C ARG A 358 16.44 1.20 -8.53
N LYS A 359 15.35 0.87 -9.22
CA LYS A 359 14.01 1.39 -8.85
C LYS A 359 12.92 0.30 -8.69
N TYR A 360 12.96 -0.87 -9.33
CA TYR A 360 11.84 -1.82 -9.45
C TYR A 360 12.21 -3.30 -9.51
N LEU A 361 11.27 -4.16 -9.11
CA LEU A 361 11.32 -5.62 -9.18
C LEU A 361 12.26 -6.26 -8.13
N ARG A 362 11.63 -6.61 -7.00
CA ARG A 362 12.14 -7.19 -5.73
C ARG A 362 12.62 -6.20 -4.65
N HIS A 363 11.62 -5.75 -3.88
CA HIS A 363 11.48 -5.93 -2.42
C HIS A 363 12.45 -5.21 -1.49
N LYS A 364 12.68 -3.92 -1.77
CA LYS A 364 12.89 -2.91 -0.73
C LYS A 364 12.46 -1.56 -1.31
N PRO A 365 11.69 -0.72 -0.61
CA PRO A 365 11.45 0.65 -1.05
C PRO A 365 12.77 1.38 -1.25
N SER A 366 12.81 2.33 -2.19
CA SER A 366 14.01 3.13 -2.44
C SER A 366 14.40 3.92 -1.18
N GLY A 367 15.70 4.10 -0.94
CA GLY A 367 16.17 4.81 0.24
C GLY A 367 15.63 6.24 0.37
N SER A 368 15.35 6.90 -0.76
CA SER A 368 14.70 8.21 -0.80
C SER A 368 13.24 8.14 -0.36
N ALA A 369 12.47 7.15 -0.84
CA ALA A 369 11.09 6.97 -0.42
C ALA A 369 10.99 6.62 1.08
N VAL A 370 11.88 5.76 1.59
CA VAL A 370 11.96 5.45 3.03
C VAL A 370 12.23 6.73 3.83
N LYS A 371 13.20 7.54 3.40
CA LYS A 371 13.54 8.81 4.06
C LYS A 371 12.34 9.78 4.09
N GLU A 372 11.71 10.00 2.94
CA GLU A 372 10.53 10.89 2.84
C GLU A 372 9.37 10.41 3.71
N ILE A 373 9.10 9.10 3.73
CA ILE A 373 8.06 8.50 4.57
C ILE A 373 8.39 8.73 6.05
N LEU A 374 9.62 8.47 6.48
CA LEU A 374 10.02 8.68 7.87
C LEU A 374 9.94 10.16 8.27
N GLU A 375 10.38 11.07 7.41
CA GLU A 375 10.26 12.52 7.64
C GLU A 375 8.80 12.95 7.81
N GLN A 376 7.91 12.52 6.91
CA GLN A 376 6.47 12.84 6.99
C GLN A 376 5.77 12.12 8.15
N ALA A 377 6.28 10.97 8.60
CA ALA A 377 5.82 10.29 9.81
C ALA A 377 6.28 10.99 11.11
N GLY A 378 7.12 12.02 11.04
CA GLY A 378 7.72 12.64 12.22
C GLY A 378 8.86 11.82 12.84
N LEU A 379 9.40 10.86 12.07
CA LEU A 379 10.47 9.93 12.43
C LEU A 379 11.78 10.24 11.71
N GLY A 380 12.00 11.50 11.30
CA GLY A 380 13.21 11.92 10.59
C GLY A 380 14.53 11.67 11.36
N SER A 381 14.47 11.35 12.65
CA SER A 381 15.61 10.94 13.47
C SER A 381 16.00 9.47 13.34
N TYR A 382 15.15 8.62 12.73
CA TYR A 382 15.47 7.21 12.49
C TYR A 382 16.52 7.11 11.40
N SER A 383 17.64 6.45 11.68
CA SER A 383 18.60 6.09 10.63
C SER A 383 18.01 4.98 9.74
N LYS A 384 18.48 4.85 8.49
CA LYS A 384 18.12 3.70 7.63
C LYS A 384 18.40 2.35 8.32
N ASP A 385 19.43 2.28 9.15
CA ASP A 385 19.81 1.07 9.91
C ASP A 385 18.81 0.74 11.04
N SER A 386 17.93 1.69 11.39
CA SER A 386 16.80 1.47 12.29
C SER A 386 15.61 0.84 11.56
N ILE A 387 15.67 0.65 10.24
CA ILE A 387 14.66 -0.08 9.47
C ILE A 387 15.14 -1.52 9.28
N ILE A 388 14.58 -2.44 10.09
CA ILE A 388 14.97 -3.85 10.07
C ILE A 388 14.30 -4.62 8.93
N TYR A 389 13.21 -4.08 8.40
CA TYR A 389 12.47 -4.67 7.29
C TYR A 389 11.75 -3.60 6.50
N ALA A 390 11.70 -3.76 5.18
CA ALA A 390 10.96 -2.85 4.32
C ALA A 390 10.47 -3.58 3.06
N GLN A 391 9.17 -3.49 2.78
CA GLN A 391 8.55 -4.18 1.64
C GLN A 391 7.47 -3.33 0.98
N ASN A 392 7.32 -3.51 -0.33
CA ASN A 392 6.25 -2.91 -1.10
C ASN A 392 5.17 -3.96 -1.40
N HIS A 393 3.92 -3.54 -1.29
CA HIS A 393 2.72 -4.30 -1.62
C HIS A 393 1.85 -3.53 -2.60
N VAL A 394 0.83 -4.20 -3.13
CA VAL A 394 -0.20 -3.58 -3.95
C VAL A 394 -1.51 -3.64 -3.18
N VAL A 395 -2.21 -2.52 -3.12
CA VAL A 395 -3.55 -2.45 -2.52
C VAL A 395 -4.51 -3.26 -3.38
N LYS A 396 -5.16 -4.26 -2.77
CA LYS A 396 -6.09 -5.17 -3.45
C LYS A 396 -7.55 -4.78 -3.20
N PRO A 397 -8.51 -5.22 -4.03
CA PRO A 397 -9.93 -4.94 -3.83
C PRO A 397 -10.47 -5.40 -2.48
N ASN A 398 -11.58 -4.78 -2.03
CA ASN A 398 -12.25 -5.15 -0.79
C ASN A 398 -12.77 -6.59 -0.80
N GLY A 399 -12.46 -7.36 0.24
CA GLY A 399 -12.76 -8.79 0.33
C GLY A 399 -11.69 -9.69 -0.31
N SER A 400 -10.47 -9.18 -0.54
CA SER A 400 -9.30 -9.94 -0.97
C SER A 400 -8.92 -10.99 0.06
N THR A 401 -8.66 -12.21 -0.40
CA THR A 401 -8.14 -13.30 0.42
C THR A 401 -6.61 -13.29 0.34
N SER A 402 -5.93 -12.89 1.42
CA SER A 402 -4.47 -13.01 1.48
C SER A 402 -4.07 -14.50 1.43
N ALA A 403 -2.84 -14.79 0.97
CA ALA A 403 -2.38 -16.18 0.80
C ALA A 403 -2.17 -16.94 2.13
N SER A 404 -2.29 -16.28 3.30
CA SER A 404 -2.26 -16.98 4.58
C SER A 404 -3.68 -17.47 4.92
N ALA A 405 -3.93 -18.76 4.74
CA ALA A 405 -5.21 -19.43 4.95
C ALA A 405 -5.82 -19.32 6.39
N ARG A 406 -5.19 -18.58 7.30
CA ARG A 406 -5.58 -18.48 8.72
C ARG A 406 -6.57 -17.36 9.04
N HIS A 407 -6.69 -16.32 8.21
CA HIS A 407 -7.53 -15.15 8.53
C HIS A 407 -8.62 -14.92 7.49
N LYS A 408 -9.83 -14.62 7.98
CA LYS A 408 -11.03 -14.34 7.18
C LYS A 408 -10.85 -13.08 6.29
N LYS A 409 -11.82 -12.86 5.40
CA LYS A 409 -11.91 -11.89 4.28
C LYS A 409 -11.68 -10.41 4.67
N GLU A 410 -10.47 -10.01 5.09
CA GLU A 410 -10.21 -8.68 5.69
C GLU A 410 -9.12 -7.83 4.99
N ASN A 411 -8.84 -8.05 3.69
CA ASN A 411 -7.85 -7.25 2.92
C ASN A 411 -6.49 -7.11 3.64
N THR A 412 -6.04 -8.20 4.22
CA THR A 412 -4.83 -8.24 5.03
C THR A 412 -3.60 -8.53 4.19
N VAL A 413 -2.50 -7.86 4.54
CA VAL A 413 -1.17 -8.16 4.01
C VAL A 413 -0.40 -8.88 5.11
N THR A 414 -0.17 -10.18 4.93
CA THR A 414 0.60 -10.97 5.89
C THR A 414 2.09 -10.88 5.56
N LEU A 415 2.89 -10.49 6.54
CA LEU A 415 4.34 -10.34 6.47
C LEU A 415 5.00 -11.32 7.42
N ARG A 416 5.88 -12.17 6.88
CA ARG A 416 6.77 -12.98 7.70
C ARG A 416 8.08 -12.25 7.90
N THR A 417 8.45 -12.04 9.15
CA THR A 417 9.76 -11.50 9.55
C THR A 417 10.67 -12.63 10.04
N PRO A 418 11.99 -12.56 9.76
CA PRO A 418 12.96 -13.48 10.35
C PRO A 418 13.16 -13.22 11.86
N THR A 419 12.62 -12.12 12.41
CA THR A 419 12.66 -11.86 13.86
C THR A 419 11.69 -12.79 14.60
N PRO A 420 12.17 -13.64 15.54
CA PRO A 420 11.29 -14.51 16.32
C PRO A 420 10.29 -13.70 17.15
N ALA A 421 9.03 -14.16 17.23
CA ALA A 421 8.02 -13.50 18.08
C ALA A 421 8.50 -13.43 19.54
N SER A 422 9.20 -14.45 20.03
CA SER A 422 9.80 -14.49 21.36
C SER A 422 10.82 -13.38 21.61
N GLU A 423 11.61 -12.94 20.62
CA GLU A 423 12.61 -11.88 20.79
C GLU A 423 11.96 -10.49 20.94
N VAL A 424 10.82 -10.28 20.26
CA VAL A 424 10.03 -9.06 20.38
C VAL A 424 9.21 -9.07 21.66
N ASN A 425 8.64 -10.23 22.00
CA ASN A 425 7.70 -10.39 23.12
C ASN A 425 8.43 -10.49 24.48
N SER A 426 9.65 -11.05 24.55
CA SER A 426 10.43 -11.22 25.79
C SER A 426 10.98 -9.93 26.41
N LYS A 427 11.05 -8.83 25.66
CA LYS A 427 11.38 -7.50 26.21
C LYS A 427 10.17 -6.77 26.81
N THR A 428 9.00 -7.37 26.71
CA THR A 428 7.81 -6.98 27.45
C THR A 428 7.85 -7.73 28.77
N LYS A 429 8.56 -7.17 29.78
CA LYS A 429 8.26 -7.57 31.16
C LYS A 429 6.79 -7.24 31.38
N ILE A 430 5.97 -8.28 31.47
CA ILE A 430 4.67 -8.21 32.12
C ILE A 430 4.99 -7.74 33.55
N VAL A 431 4.67 -6.49 33.86
CA VAL A 431 4.46 -6.12 35.25
C VAL A 431 3.07 -6.64 35.54
N ASP A 432 2.98 -7.79 36.20
CA ASP A 432 1.76 -8.23 36.85
C ASP A 432 1.37 -7.16 37.86
N LYS A 433 0.53 -6.21 37.45
CA LYS A 433 -0.30 -5.49 38.39
C LYS A 433 -1.56 -6.34 38.51
N ILE A 434 -1.62 -7.11 39.60
CA ILE A 434 -2.81 -7.78 40.08
C ILE A 434 -3.98 -6.79 40.00
N GLU A 435 -4.86 -6.99 39.01
CA GLU A 435 -6.15 -6.32 38.97
C GLU A 435 -6.99 -6.92 40.11
N LYS A 436 -7.12 -6.16 41.20
CA LYS A 436 -8.21 -6.40 42.14
C LYS A 436 -9.51 -6.05 41.43
N HIS A 437 -10.26 -7.07 41.03
CA HIS A 437 -11.66 -6.94 40.64
C HIS A 437 -12.43 -6.20 41.74
N THR A 438 -13.06 -5.08 41.38
CA THR A 438 -14.20 -4.55 42.13
C THR A 438 -15.31 -4.23 41.14
N THR A 439 -16.30 -5.12 41.09
CA THR A 439 -17.61 -4.88 40.48
C THR A 439 -18.42 -3.95 41.38
N ASN A 440 -19.31 -3.13 40.80
CA ASN A 440 -20.37 -2.49 41.56
C ASN A 440 -21.68 -3.29 41.42
N LYS A 441 -22.65 -2.98 42.30
CA LYS A 441 -23.80 -3.82 42.66
C LYS A 441 -24.80 -4.19 41.54
N ASN A 442 -24.63 -3.71 40.29
CA ASN A 442 -25.64 -3.90 39.24
C ASN A 442 -25.16 -4.66 37.98
N GLY A 443 -23.97 -5.27 37.98
CA GLY A 443 -23.65 -6.37 37.08
C GLY A 443 -23.65 -6.14 35.55
N ASN A 444 -23.47 -4.91 35.04
CA ASN A 444 -23.43 -4.67 33.59
C ASN A 444 -22.03 -4.28 33.07
N ASN A 445 -21.63 -4.90 31.94
CA ASN A 445 -20.45 -4.54 31.14
C ASN A 445 -20.75 -3.28 30.28
N PHE A 446 -19.79 -2.35 30.18
CA PHE A 446 -19.89 -1.20 29.28
C PHE A 446 -19.31 -1.52 27.89
N GLU A 447 -20.13 -1.34 26.86
CA GLU A 447 -19.75 -1.32 25.43
C GLU A 447 -18.82 -0.14 25.10
N ILE A 448 -17.91 -0.30 24.13
CA ILE A 448 -17.15 0.82 23.55
C ILE A 448 -17.24 0.81 22.02
N TYR A 449 -18.06 1.71 21.49
CA TYR A 449 -17.86 2.39 20.20
C TYR A 449 -17.50 3.87 20.48
N ASN A 450 -16.62 4.45 19.65
CA ASN A 450 -16.25 5.89 19.52
C ASN A 450 -15.06 6.47 20.32
N ALA A 451 -13.81 6.23 19.90
CA ALA A 451 -12.61 6.94 20.43
C ALA A 451 -11.77 7.73 19.40
N ALA A 452 -12.17 7.82 18.12
CA ALA A 452 -11.38 8.51 17.09
C ALA A 452 -11.61 10.03 16.99
N LYS A 453 -12.32 10.64 17.96
CA LYS A 453 -12.58 12.09 18.01
C LYS A 453 -12.12 12.79 19.29
N LYS A 454 -11.59 12.07 20.28
CA LYS A 454 -11.47 12.56 21.66
C LYS A 454 -10.03 12.42 22.18
N ASN A 455 -9.25 13.50 22.05
CA ASN A 455 -8.38 14.02 23.11
C ASN A 455 -7.41 15.13 22.61
N LYS A 456 -7.91 16.36 22.46
CA LYS A 456 -7.07 17.51 22.06
C LYS A 456 -6.05 17.87 23.16
N ALA A 457 -6.40 17.70 24.43
CA ALA A 457 -5.52 18.04 25.56
C ALA A 457 -4.29 17.14 25.63
N ILE A 458 -4.45 15.82 25.42
CA ILE A 458 -3.33 14.87 25.35
C ILE A 458 -2.38 15.25 24.21
N ARG A 459 -2.93 15.61 23.03
CA ARG A 459 -2.13 16.06 21.89
C ARG A 459 -1.38 17.36 22.21
N ALA A 460 -2.00 18.30 22.92
CA ALA A 460 -1.33 19.53 23.35
C ALA A 460 -0.16 19.22 24.28
N ALA A 461 -0.31 18.28 25.21
CA ALA A 461 0.76 17.89 26.11
C ALA A 461 1.97 17.29 25.37
N ASP A 462 1.73 16.45 24.36
CA ASP A 462 2.79 15.89 23.52
C ASP A 462 3.53 16.97 22.71
N ILE A 463 2.80 17.96 22.20
CA ILE A 463 3.38 19.09 21.46
C ILE A 463 4.24 19.95 22.40
N ALA A 464 3.77 20.23 23.61
CA ALA A 464 4.53 20.99 24.61
C ALA A 464 5.84 20.26 24.98
N ASN A 465 5.78 18.95 25.27
CA ASN A 465 6.94 18.16 25.66
C ASN A 465 8.04 18.14 24.59
N LYS A 466 7.66 18.03 23.31
CA LYS A 466 8.60 18.07 22.17
C LYS A 466 9.29 19.42 22.01
N ARG A 467 8.63 20.51 22.38
CA ARG A 467 9.12 21.89 22.20
C ARG A 467 9.85 22.42 23.44
N ALA A 468 9.70 21.75 24.58
CA ALA A 468 10.29 22.16 25.84
C ALA A 468 11.82 22.26 25.75
N ARG A 469 12.36 23.36 26.25
CA ARG A 469 13.81 23.60 26.39
C ARG A 469 14.37 22.87 27.61
N SER A 470 15.70 22.84 27.72
CA SER A 470 16.42 22.29 28.87
C SER A 470 16.38 23.17 30.12
N LYS A 471 16.14 24.48 29.97
CA LYS A 471 15.99 25.47 31.05
C LYS A 471 14.89 26.48 30.68
N SER A 472 14.29 27.11 31.69
CA SER A 472 13.27 28.14 31.46
C SER A 472 13.83 29.29 30.63
N SER A 473 13.00 29.79 29.71
CA SER A 473 13.23 30.98 28.90
C SER A 473 12.28 32.12 29.24
N GLY A 474 11.43 31.97 30.27
CA GLY A 474 10.43 32.95 30.67
C GLY A 474 9.21 33.04 29.76
N TYR A 475 8.99 32.06 28.86
CA TYR A 475 7.94 32.12 27.83
C TYR A 475 6.87 31.03 28.00
N CYS A 476 6.62 30.55 29.22
CA CYS A 476 5.68 29.46 29.51
C CYS A 476 4.30 29.66 28.84
N ALA A 477 3.72 30.86 28.93
CA ALA A 477 2.46 31.22 28.28
C ALA A 477 2.47 31.00 26.76
N ARG A 478 3.54 31.43 26.08
CA ARG A 478 3.68 31.27 24.63
C ARG A 478 3.79 29.80 24.23
N TYR A 479 4.52 28.99 25.00
CA TYR A 479 4.75 27.59 24.68
C TYR A 479 3.50 26.74 24.85
N VAL A 480 2.84 26.82 26.02
CA VAL A 480 1.60 26.06 26.27
C VAL A 480 0.48 26.51 25.33
N ALA A 481 0.33 27.81 25.10
CA ALA A 481 -0.68 28.31 24.17
C ALA A 481 -0.45 27.85 22.72
N THR A 482 0.80 27.80 22.27
CA THR A 482 1.11 27.26 20.94
C THR A 482 0.77 25.78 20.85
N ALA A 483 1.02 25.02 21.92
CA ALA A 483 0.70 23.60 21.96
C ALA A 483 -0.80 23.35 21.89
N LEU A 484 -1.61 24.12 22.64
CA LEU A 484 -3.07 24.07 22.58
C LEU A 484 -3.60 24.46 21.18
N LEU A 485 -3.12 25.55 20.59
CA LEU A 485 -3.52 25.96 19.23
C LEU A 485 -3.18 24.88 18.18
N GLN A 486 -1.99 24.27 18.26
CA GLN A 486 -1.58 23.20 17.33
C GLN A 486 -2.31 21.87 17.57
N ALA A 487 -2.88 21.68 18.76
CA ALA A 487 -3.76 20.56 19.08
C ALA A 487 -5.20 20.77 18.59
N GLY A 488 -5.55 21.99 18.17
CA GLY A 488 -6.84 22.33 17.55
C GLY A 488 -7.78 23.16 18.41
N TYR A 489 -7.34 23.66 19.57
CA TYR A 489 -8.10 24.68 20.30
C TYR A 489 -8.04 26.03 19.60
N LYS A 490 -9.07 26.87 19.77
CA LYS A 490 -9.17 28.18 19.12
C LYS A 490 -9.33 29.27 20.18
N PHE A 491 -8.34 30.15 20.30
CA PHE A 491 -8.37 31.31 21.21
C PHE A 491 -7.27 32.31 20.84
N THR A 492 -7.38 33.55 21.33
CA THR A 492 -6.32 34.56 21.20
C THR A 492 -5.30 34.43 22.33
N ARG A 493 -4.03 34.35 21.97
CA ARG A 493 -2.93 34.22 22.95
C ARG A 493 -2.93 35.40 23.92
N GLN A 494 -2.80 35.09 25.21
CA GLN A 494 -2.59 36.09 26.24
C GLN A 494 -1.10 36.30 26.52
N GLN A 495 -0.74 37.53 26.88
CA GLN A 495 0.63 37.93 27.16
C GLN A 495 1.17 37.33 28.47
N SER A 496 0.31 37.20 29.50
CA SER A 496 0.67 36.65 30.80
C SER A 496 0.04 35.26 31.01
N ALA A 497 0.73 34.38 31.73
CA ALA A 497 0.25 33.02 32.00
C ALA A 497 -1.02 33.00 32.87
N TYR A 498 -1.09 33.83 33.91
CA TYR A 498 -2.26 33.89 34.80
C TYR A 498 -3.57 34.31 34.07
N MET A 499 -3.44 34.99 32.92
CA MET A 499 -4.60 35.42 32.12
C MET A 499 -5.36 34.26 31.49
N TYR A 500 -4.74 33.08 31.33
CA TYR A 500 -5.41 31.90 30.78
C TYR A 500 -6.51 31.36 31.71
N ALA A 501 -6.35 31.54 33.03
CA ALA A 501 -7.37 31.25 34.02
C ALA A 501 -8.25 32.49 34.30
N SER A 502 -7.64 33.62 34.69
CA SER A 502 -8.39 34.81 35.14
C SER A 502 -9.28 35.49 34.09
N LYS A 503 -8.98 35.36 32.79
CA LYS A 503 -9.87 35.83 31.70
C LYS A 503 -10.79 34.72 31.17
N GLY A 504 -10.84 33.56 31.81
CA GLY A 504 -11.68 32.43 31.42
C GLY A 504 -11.30 31.76 30.10
N ILE A 505 -10.08 31.95 29.59
CA ILE A 505 -9.67 31.42 28.27
C ILE A 505 -9.75 29.89 28.24
N LEU A 506 -9.26 29.21 29.29
CA LEU A 506 -9.31 27.75 29.36
C LEU A 506 -10.77 27.24 29.39
N ASN A 507 -11.64 27.92 30.15
CA ASN A 507 -13.08 27.63 30.17
C ASN A 507 -13.74 27.82 28.79
N GLN A 508 -13.45 28.92 28.10
CA GLN A 508 -13.99 29.22 26.76
C GLN A 508 -13.60 28.19 25.70
N ILE A 509 -12.46 27.51 25.86
CA ILE A 509 -11.99 26.49 24.92
C ILE A 509 -12.30 25.06 25.36
N GLY A 510 -13.14 24.89 26.39
CA GLY A 510 -13.70 23.60 26.80
C GLY A 510 -13.04 22.95 28.02
N PHE A 511 -12.06 23.59 28.66
CA PHE A 511 -11.49 23.04 29.89
C PHE A 511 -12.33 23.43 31.10
N ARG A 512 -12.55 22.49 32.02
CA ARG A 512 -13.18 22.72 33.31
C ARG A 512 -12.13 22.83 34.42
N GLU A 513 -12.34 23.75 35.35
CA GLU A 513 -11.51 23.83 36.56
C GLU A 513 -11.79 22.64 37.49
N MET A 514 -10.72 22.04 37.99
CA MET A 514 -10.73 20.83 38.83
C MET A 514 -10.51 21.20 40.29
N PRO A 515 -11.17 20.50 41.25
CA PRO A 515 -10.95 20.70 42.67
C PRO A 515 -9.48 20.50 43.08
N SER A 516 -9.05 21.22 44.12
CA SER A 516 -7.72 21.04 44.71
C SER A 516 -7.51 19.59 45.18
N GLY A 517 -6.31 19.05 44.98
CA GLY A 517 -5.98 17.66 45.31
C GLY A 517 -6.37 16.62 44.24
N THR A 518 -6.99 17.03 43.13
CA THR A 518 -7.29 16.12 42.00
C THR A 518 -6.00 15.53 41.42
N GLU A 519 -5.99 14.21 41.20
CA GLU A 519 -4.89 13.52 40.51
C GLU A 519 -4.71 14.04 39.08
N PHE A 520 -3.45 14.30 38.69
CA PHE A 520 -3.11 14.86 37.39
C PHE A 520 -3.25 13.82 36.27
N LYS A 521 -3.92 14.21 35.19
CA LYS A 521 -4.05 13.42 33.95
C LYS A 521 -3.33 14.11 32.81
N LYS A 522 -2.81 13.30 31.87
CA LYS A 522 -2.13 13.84 30.69
C LYS A 522 -3.06 14.79 29.94
N GLY A 523 -2.57 15.98 29.63
CA GLY A 523 -3.36 17.05 29.02
C GLY A 523 -3.89 18.09 30.00
N ASP A 524 -3.86 17.82 31.31
CA ASP A 524 -4.24 18.82 32.31
C ASP A 524 -3.34 20.05 32.21
N VAL A 525 -3.95 21.23 32.30
CA VAL A 525 -3.27 22.52 32.29
C VAL A 525 -3.34 23.13 33.67
N MET A 526 -2.20 23.53 34.22
CA MET A 526 -2.13 24.19 35.52
C MET A 526 -1.67 25.64 35.35
N VAL A 527 -2.38 26.57 35.99
CA VAL A 527 -2.10 28.01 35.93
C VAL A 527 -1.87 28.56 37.33
N TRP A 528 -0.70 29.14 37.54
CA TRP A 528 -0.28 29.79 38.76
C TRP A 528 -0.57 31.31 38.73
N PRO A 529 -1.01 31.92 39.84
CA PRO A 529 -1.32 33.34 39.88
C PRO A 529 -0.06 34.21 39.69
N ALA A 530 -0.25 35.49 39.33
CA ALA A 530 0.83 36.48 39.39
C ALA A 530 1.08 36.93 40.83
N HIS A 531 2.34 37.21 41.18
CA HIS A 531 2.75 37.69 42.52
C HIS A 531 3.64 38.93 42.39
N GLY A 532 3.50 39.88 43.33
CA GLY A 532 4.13 41.20 43.30
C GLY A 532 5.61 41.28 43.71
N GLY A 533 6.35 40.16 43.72
CA GLY A 533 7.74 40.13 44.20
C GLY A 533 8.79 40.57 43.16
N LYS A 534 9.88 41.20 43.62
CA LYS A 534 11.03 41.61 42.79
C LYS A 534 11.77 40.38 42.21
N GLY A 535 11.44 40.04 40.98
CA GLY A 535 12.07 39.00 40.16
C GLY A 535 11.19 38.69 38.95
N GLY A 536 11.66 38.99 37.73
CA GLY A 536 10.84 39.18 36.52
C GLY A 536 9.85 38.08 36.09
N GLY A 537 9.86 36.89 36.71
CA GLY A 537 8.89 35.82 36.46
C GLY A 537 7.59 35.88 37.27
N GLY A 538 7.54 36.65 38.37
CA GLY A 538 6.37 36.66 39.28
C GLY A 538 5.15 37.43 38.74
N LYS A 539 5.37 38.54 38.03
CA LYS A 539 4.30 39.44 37.55
C LYS A 539 3.40 38.86 36.44
N HIS A 540 3.81 37.76 35.83
CA HIS A 540 3.10 37.13 34.72
C HIS A 540 2.46 35.77 35.08
N GLY A 541 2.66 35.30 36.31
CA GLY A 541 2.26 33.94 36.72
C GLY A 541 3.01 32.86 35.94
N HIS A 542 2.55 31.61 36.05
CA HIS A 542 3.13 30.48 35.33
C HIS A 542 2.05 29.55 34.77
N ILE A 543 2.28 28.96 33.60
CA ILE A 543 1.36 27.98 33.00
C ILE A 543 2.15 26.78 32.47
N GLN A 544 1.57 25.60 32.68
CA GLN A 544 2.18 24.32 32.36
C GLN A 544 1.10 23.30 31.98
N ILE A 545 1.47 22.28 31.21
CA ILE A 545 0.62 21.17 30.80
C ILE A 545 1.27 19.84 31.19
N PHE A 546 0.49 18.89 31.69
CA PHE A 546 1.00 17.61 32.17
C PHE A 546 1.14 16.61 31.02
N ASP A 547 2.33 16.05 30.81
CA ASP A 547 2.59 15.09 29.73
C ASP A 547 2.26 13.63 30.09
N GLY A 548 1.72 13.42 31.29
CA GLY A 548 1.44 12.10 31.88
C GLY A 548 2.53 11.61 32.83
N GLN A 549 3.67 12.29 32.90
CA GLN A 549 4.74 11.98 33.85
C GLN A 549 5.25 13.23 34.57
N ILE A 550 5.47 14.31 33.83
CA ILE A 550 6.02 15.57 34.33
C ILE A 550 5.23 16.77 33.79
N TRP A 551 5.40 17.91 34.46
CA TRP A 551 4.84 19.17 34.02
C TRP A 551 5.74 19.85 33.00
N ILE A 552 5.13 20.34 31.92
CA ILE A 552 5.82 20.97 30.81
C ILE A 552 5.32 22.41 30.64
N SER A 553 6.25 23.36 30.59
CA SER A 553 5.96 24.75 30.24
C SER A 553 6.75 25.13 28.98
N ASP A 554 7.61 26.14 29.05
CA ASP A 554 8.65 26.36 28.04
C ASP A 554 9.88 25.47 28.26
N PHE A 555 9.91 24.73 29.37
CA PHE A 555 10.91 23.73 29.71
C PHE A 555 10.29 22.55 30.46
N LYS A 556 11.05 21.46 30.62
CA LYS A 556 10.63 20.27 31.39
C LYS A 556 10.85 20.50 32.88
N GLN A 557 9.81 20.36 33.69
CA GLN A 557 9.88 20.66 35.11
C GLN A 557 10.13 19.41 35.94
N LYS A 558 10.96 19.58 36.99
CA LYS A 558 11.24 18.52 37.97
C LYS A 558 10.16 18.39 39.05
N SER A 559 9.31 19.41 39.19
CA SER A 559 8.18 19.46 40.13
C SER A 559 7.02 20.20 39.49
N HIS A 560 5.80 19.90 39.96
CA HIS A 560 4.61 20.66 39.58
C HIS A 560 4.66 22.10 40.10
N ILE A 561 5.41 22.36 41.18
CA ILE A 561 5.70 23.72 41.65
C ILE A 561 6.87 24.27 40.83
N PRO A 562 6.66 25.29 39.98
CA PRO A 562 7.65 25.74 38.98
C PRO A 562 8.85 26.47 39.59
N GLY A 563 8.76 26.94 40.84
CA GLY A 563 9.87 27.57 41.54
C GLY A 563 9.53 27.97 42.97
N ARG A 564 10.55 28.38 43.75
CA ARG A 564 10.41 28.71 45.17
C ARG A 564 9.34 29.75 45.49
N TYR A 565 9.12 30.71 44.57
CA TYR A 565 8.15 31.79 44.74
C TYR A 565 6.69 31.35 44.65
N TYR A 566 6.43 30.13 44.17
CA TYR A 566 5.08 29.56 44.00
C TYR A 566 4.72 28.57 45.11
N ARG A 567 5.61 28.29 46.08
CA ARG A 567 5.37 27.27 47.13
C ARG A 567 4.17 27.58 48.02
N ASN A 568 3.87 28.86 48.23
CA ASN A 568 2.78 29.33 49.10
C ASN A 568 1.56 29.79 48.31
N SER A 569 1.50 29.47 47.02
CA SER A 569 0.47 29.95 46.10
C SER A 569 -0.40 28.80 45.66
N ILE A 570 -1.69 29.04 45.51
CA ILE A 570 -2.64 28.00 45.08
C ILE A 570 -2.82 28.13 43.56
N PRO A 571 -2.42 27.12 42.76
CA PRO A 571 -2.69 27.11 41.33
C PRO A 571 -4.13 26.68 41.05
N THR A 572 -4.59 26.98 39.85
CA THR A 572 -5.81 26.41 39.28
C THR A 572 -5.43 25.25 38.35
N LEU A 573 -6.17 24.15 38.41
CA LEU A 573 -5.99 22.96 37.57
C LEU A 573 -7.16 22.85 36.59
N TRP A 574 -6.88 22.63 35.32
CA TRP A 574 -7.86 22.64 34.25
C TRP A 574 -7.79 21.35 33.46
N ARG A 575 -8.93 20.73 33.19
CA ARG A 575 -9.04 19.47 32.42
C ARG A 575 -10.03 19.62 31.27
N ASP A 576 -9.66 19.10 30.12
CA ASP A 576 -10.59 18.88 29.02
C ASP A 576 -11.17 17.47 29.16
N ASP A 577 -12.49 17.37 29.28
CA ASP A 577 -13.22 16.11 29.44
C ASP A 577 -13.58 15.46 28.06
N ASP A 578 -13.14 16.07 26.95
CA ASP A 578 -13.30 15.55 25.58
C ASP A 578 -12.51 14.26 25.31
#